data_AF-G0MZ64-F1
#
_entry.id   AF-G0MZ64-F1
#
_cell.length_a   1.000
_cell.length_b   1.000
_cell.length_c   1.000
_cell.angle_alpha   90.00
_cell.angle_beta   90.00
_cell.angle_gamma   90.00
#
_symmetry.space_group_name_H-M   'P 1'
#
loop_
_entity.id
_entity.type
_entity.pdbx_description
1 polymer ?
#
loop_
_entity_poly.entity_id
_entity_poly.type
_entity_poly.pdbx_seq_one_letter_code
_entity_poly.pdbx_strand_id
1 'polypeptide(L)'
;MYDIKFQVLILLAIFCSTAHTDGDDCKDTSDSCAGWAKNGFCTNCFYNCEVRVKYCAKTCEYCTGQKTCENCTYTTPTTTKTPSTTTINCVDYGDYCKSWQMQGFCTSCFYKCSYRMKYCAKTCGFCTPGACQDCGSEQSFMSIFNKNSPILLN
;
A
#
# COMPACT_ATOMS: atom_id res chain seq x y z
N MET A 1 -54.48 -30.80 -23.71
CA MET A 1 -54.44 -29.52 -22.97
C MET A 1 -53.51 -29.73 -21.79
N TYR A 2 -52.29 -29.22 -21.89
CA TYR A 2 -51.17 -29.52 -20.99
C TYR A 2 -51.32 -28.69 -19.71
N ASP A 3 -51.29 -29.35 -18.55
CA ASP A 3 -51.64 -28.78 -17.25
C ASP A 3 -50.51 -27.86 -16.72
N ILE A 4 -50.81 -26.56 -16.64
CA ILE A 4 -49.86 -25.47 -16.34
C ILE A 4 -49.23 -25.59 -14.94
N LYS A 5 -49.77 -26.43 -14.05
CA LYS A 5 -49.26 -26.60 -12.69
C LYS A 5 -47.96 -27.41 -12.59
N PHE A 6 -47.62 -28.23 -13.58
CA PHE A 6 -46.43 -29.09 -13.50
C PHE A 6 -45.13 -28.39 -13.95
N GLN A 7 -45.23 -27.26 -14.66
CA GLN A 7 -44.08 -26.51 -15.17
C GLN A 7 -43.51 -25.51 -14.15
N VAL A 8 -44.27 -25.15 -13.12
CA VAL A 8 -43.83 -24.15 -12.11
C VAL A 8 -42.92 -24.78 -11.05
N LEU A 9 -42.98 -26.10 -10.86
CA LEU A 9 -42.17 -26.81 -9.85
C LEU A 9 -40.70 -26.99 -10.26
N ILE A 10 -40.36 -26.90 -11.55
CA ILE A 10 -38.98 -27.09 -12.03
C ILE A 10 -38.17 -25.77 -12.01
N LEU A 11 -38.84 -24.61 -11.94
CA LEU A 11 -38.18 -23.29 -11.89
C LEU A 11 -37.78 -22.85 -10.47
N LEU A 12 -38.16 -23.59 -9.42
CA LEU A 12 -37.77 -23.32 -8.03
C LEU A 12 -36.52 -24.06 -7.55
N ALA A 13 -35.86 -24.83 -8.43
CA ALA A 13 -34.62 -25.55 -8.14
C ALA A 13 -33.36 -24.95 -8.81
N ILE A 14 -33.46 -23.74 -9.38
CA ILE A 14 -32.34 -23.04 -10.04
C ILE A 14 -32.15 -21.64 -9.44
N PHE A 15 -32.20 -21.56 -8.12
CA PHE A 15 -31.43 -20.58 -7.36
C PHE A 15 -30.66 -21.36 -6.29
N CYS A 16 -29.77 -22.26 -6.75
CA CYS A 16 -28.53 -22.45 -6.03
C CYS A 16 -27.79 -21.13 -6.19
N SER A 17 -28.10 -20.15 -5.33
CA SER A 17 -27.25 -19.00 -5.13
C SER A 17 -25.88 -19.59 -4.87
N THR A 18 -25.00 -19.43 -5.85
CA THR A 18 -23.57 -19.67 -5.72
C THR A 18 -23.18 -18.96 -4.44
N ALA A 19 -22.99 -19.74 -3.37
CA ALA A 19 -22.26 -19.26 -2.22
C ALA A 19 -20.89 -18.88 -2.80
N HIS A 20 -20.68 -17.58 -2.99
CA HIS A 20 -19.36 -17.05 -3.23
C HIS A 20 -18.56 -17.46 -1.99
N THR A 21 -17.79 -18.53 -2.15
CA THR A 21 -16.69 -18.81 -1.27
C THR A 21 -15.71 -17.67 -1.50
N ASP A 22 -15.64 -16.74 -0.56
CA ASP A 22 -14.61 -15.70 -0.46
C ASP A 22 -13.18 -16.31 -0.25
N GLY A 23 -12.93 -17.50 -0.78
CA GLY A 23 -11.68 -18.25 -0.70
C GLY A 23 -10.98 -18.48 -2.04
N ASP A 24 -11.60 -18.15 -3.18
CA ASP A 24 -11.02 -18.47 -4.50
C ASP A 24 -10.05 -17.41 -5.04
N ASP A 25 -9.97 -16.20 -4.46
CA ASP A 25 -8.99 -15.18 -4.88
C ASP A 25 -7.78 -15.07 -3.93
N CYS A 26 -7.60 -16.02 -3.01
CA CYS A 26 -6.42 -15.98 -2.14
C CYS A 26 -5.20 -16.60 -2.81
N LYS A 27 -4.42 -15.74 -3.45
CA LYS A 27 -3.18 -16.08 -4.15
C LYS A 27 -2.09 -15.06 -3.85
N ASP A 28 -0.86 -15.47 -4.13
CA ASP A 28 0.22 -14.50 -4.29
C ASP A 28 0.07 -13.84 -5.65
N THR A 29 0.15 -12.52 -5.70
CA THR A 29 0.14 -11.75 -6.95
C THR A 29 1.55 -11.36 -7.39
N SER A 30 2.57 -11.66 -6.58
CA SER A 30 3.97 -11.47 -6.93
C SER A 30 4.78 -12.76 -6.86
N ASP A 31 5.61 -12.98 -7.87
CA ASP A 31 6.57 -14.10 -7.90
C ASP A 31 7.69 -13.97 -6.85
N SER A 32 7.85 -12.79 -6.25
CA SER A 32 8.90 -12.50 -5.26
C SER A 32 8.52 -12.89 -3.83
N CYS A 33 7.28 -13.33 -3.58
CA CYS A 33 6.75 -13.57 -2.24
C CYS A 33 7.62 -14.52 -1.39
N ALA A 34 8.14 -15.60 -1.98
CA ALA A 34 9.03 -16.52 -1.26
C ALA A 34 10.31 -15.84 -0.75
N GLY A 35 10.89 -14.94 -1.57
CA GLY A 35 12.08 -14.17 -1.18
C GLY A 35 11.74 -13.07 -0.17
N TRP A 36 10.63 -12.37 -0.36
CA TRP A 36 10.17 -11.32 0.56
C TRP A 36 9.80 -11.89 1.94
N ALA A 37 9.13 -13.03 2.00
CA ALA A 37 8.80 -13.70 3.25
C ALA A 37 10.06 -14.08 4.05
N LYS A 38 11.10 -14.61 3.37
CA LYS A 38 12.41 -14.88 3.99
C LYS A 38 13.07 -13.62 4.57
N ASN A 39 12.82 -12.46 3.96
CA ASN A 39 13.31 -11.16 4.41
C ASN A 39 12.34 -10.44 5.37
N GLY A 40 11.36 -11.16 5.93
CA GLY A 40 10.45 -10.64 6.96
C GLY A 40 9.28 -9.82 6.45
N PHE A 41 8.98 -9.84 5.14
CA PHE A 41 7.87 -9.05 4.56
C PHE A 41 6.53 -9.25 5.28
N CYS A 42 6.17 -10.48 5.63
CA CYS A 42 4.89 -10.81 6.26
C CYS A 42 4.71 -10.18 7.66
N THR A 43 5.78 -9.78 8.34
CA THR A 43 5.69 -9.18 9.69
C THR A 43 6.27 -7.76 9.75
N ASN A 44 6.86 -7.28 8.66
CA ASN A 44 7.52 -5.99 8.64
C ASN A 44 6.50 -4.84 8.65
N CYS A 45 6.54 -4.07 9.73
CA CYS A 45 5.69 -2.92 10.00
C CYS A 45 5.82 -1.76 9.01
N PHE A 46 6.89 -1.73 8.20
CA PHE A 46 7.03 -0.79 7.11
C PHE A 46 5.92 -1.00 6.06
N TYR A 47 5.44 -2.23 5.89
CA TYR A 47 4.36 -2.58 4.96
C TYR A 47 3.05 -2.74 5.73
N ASN A 48 2.06 -1.94 5.38
CA ASN A 48 0.74 -2.12 5.95
C ASN A 48 0.12 -3.45 5.48
N CYS A 49 -0.94 -3.88 6.15
CA CYS A 49 -1.59 -5.15 5.88
C CYS A 49 -2.20 -5.25 4.50
N GLU A 50 -2.73 -4.15 3.99
CA GLU A 50 -3.24 -4.09 2.63
C GLU A 50 -2.17 -4.50 1.62
N VAL A 51 -0.94 -3.97 1.73
CA VAL A 51 0.18 -4.36 0.86
C VAL A 51 0.57 -5.82 1.07
N ARG A 52 0.69 -6.26 2.33
CA ARG A 52 1.12 -7.64 2.64
C ARG A 52 0.12 -8.69 2.12
N VAL A 53 -1.17 -8.42 2.28
CA VAL A 53 -2.26 -9.26 1.76
C VAL A 53 -2.31 -9.17 0.24
N LYS A 54 -2.30 -7.96 -0.34
CA LYS A 54 -2.39 -7.76 -1.79
C LYS A 54 -1.34 -8.55 -2.57
N TYR A 55 -0.10 -8.56 -2.08
CA TYR A 55 1.00 -9.22 -2.80
C TYR A 55 1.19 -10.68 -2.44
N CYS A 56 1.14 -11.01 -1.15
CA CYS A 56 1.60 -12.31 -0.68
C CYS A 56 0.62 -12.99 0.28
N ALA A 57 -0.69 -12.85 0.07
CA ALA A 57 -1.71 -13.43 0.95
C ALA A 57 -1.50 -14.92 1.22
N LYS A 58 -1.08 -15.69 0.21
CA LYS A 58 -0.89 -17.14 0.33
C LYS A 58 0.43 -17.47 1.02
N THR A 59 1.55 -16.91 0.54
CA THR A 59 2.87 -17.12 1.14
C THR A 59 2.92 -16.65 2.60
N CYS A 60 2.21 -15.57 2.94
CA CYS A 60 2.12 -15.07 4.31
C CYS A 60 1.02 -15.74 5.16
N GLU A 61 0.31 -16.74 4.61
CA GLU A 61 -0.72 -17.54 5.30
C GLU A 61 -1.93 -16.73 5.81
N TYR A 62 -2.32 -15.66 5.11
CA TYR A 62 -3.48 -14.85 5.46
C TYR A 62 -4.81 -15.38 4.90
N CYS A 63 -4.77 -16.29 3.92
CA CYS A 63 -5.95 -16.78 3.21
C CYS A 63 -7.04 -17.38 4.09
N THR A 64 -6.64 -18.21 5.05
CA THR A 64 -7.57 -19.01 5.86
C THR A 64 -7.68 -18.46 7.29
N GLY A 65 -7.18 -17.24 7.52
CA GLY A 65 -7.05 -16.69 8.87
C GLY A 65 -6.07 -17.47 9.76
N GLN A 66 -5.27 -18.39 9.20
CA GLN A 66 -4.20 -19.08 9.93
C GLN A 66 -3.24 -18.08 10.58
N LYS A 67 -2.98 -16.97 9.87
CA LYS A 67 -2.43 -15.75 10.44
C LYS A 67 -3.39 -14.60 10.19
N THR A 68 -3.58 -13.76 11.19
CA THR A 68 -4.20 -12.45 11.00
C THR A 68 -3.11 -11.48 10.56
N CYS A 69 -3.44 -10.59 9.62
CA CYS A 69 -2.58 -9.46 9.35
C CYS A 69 -3.01 -8.29 10.23
N GLU A 70 -2.08 -7.80 11.05
CA GLU A 70 -2.27 -6.59 11.83
C GLU A 70 -1.24 -5.52 11.43
N ASN A 71 -1.71 -4.29 11.28
CA ASN A 71 -0.84 -3.14 11.13
C ASN A 71 -0.15 -2.89 12.46
N CYS A 72 1.16 -2.67 12.43
CA CYS A 72 1.88 -2.30 13.63
C CYS A 72 1.36 -0.94 14.12
N THR A 73 0.82 -0.94 15.33
CA THR A 73 0.41 0.28 15.99
C THR A 73 1.66 0.95 16.55
N TYR A 74 2.18 1.92 15.81
CA TYR A 74 3.07 2.89 16.42
C TYR A 74 2.18 3.88 17.16
N THR A 75 2.30 3.93 18.49
CA THR A 75 1.70 5.00 19.31
C THR A 75 2.42 6.30 18.98
N THR A 76 2.10 6.85 17.81
CA THR A 76 2.51 8.20 17.44
C THR A 76 1.62 9.10 18.28
N PRO A 77 2.17 9.99 19.13
CA PRO A 77 1.35 10.93 19.88
C PRO A 77 0.41 11.62 18.90
N THR A 78 -0.89 11.38 19.08
CA THR A 78 -1.93 11.89 18.20
C THR A 78 -2.08 13.37 18.49
N THR A 79 -1.26 14.19 17.84
CA THR A 79 -1.59 15.60 17.65
C THR A 79 -2.72 15.65 16.63
N THR A 80 -3.90 16.04 17.09
CA THR A 80 -5.03 16.50 16.29
C THR A 80 -4.53 17.22 15.04
N LYS A 81 -5.02 16.82 13.85
CA LYS A 81 -4.85 17.50 12.55
C LYS A 81 -5.40 18.93 12.63
N THR A 82 -4.71 19.78 13.37
CA THR A 82 -4.77 21.23 13.19
C THR A 82 -3.86 21.49 12.00
N PRO A 83 -4.26 22.31 11.01
CA PRO A 83 -3.34 22.81 10.00
C PRO A 83 -2.17 23.44 10.74
N SER A 84 -1.05 22.74 10.81
CA SER A 84 0.10 23.25 11.51
C SER A 84 0.59 24.43 10.69
N THR A 85 0.41 25.64 11.24
CA THR A 85 1.15 26.83 10.83
C THR A 85 2.62 26.66 11.23
N THR A 86 3.21 25.51 10.89
CA THR A 86 4.64 25.28 11.00
C THR A 86 5.25 26.30 10.07
N THR A 87 5.94 27.29 10.63
CA THR A 87 6.86 28.13 9.88
C THR A 87 7.80 27.19 9.12
N ILE A 88 7.57 27.02 7.82
CA ILE A 88 8.38 26.13 7.00
C ILE A 88 9.75 26.76 6.89
N ASN A 89 10.76 26.11 7.47
CA ASN A 89 12.14 26.52 7.28
C ASN A 89 12.56 26.15 5.84
N CYS A 90 12.36 27.09 4.91
CA CYS A 90 12.58 26.93 3.48
C CYS A 90 14.08 27.07 3.13
N VAL A 91 14.87 26.12 3.59
CA VAL A 91 16.31 26.07 3.32
C VAL A 91 16.70 24.67 2.90
N ASP A 92 17.81 24.57 2.17
CA ASP A 92 18.51 23.32 1.99
C ASP A 92 19.57 23.19 3.08
N TYR A 93 19.73 21.99 3.63
CA TYR A 93 20.72 21.71 4.67
C TYR A 93 22.14 21.71 4.11
N GLY A 94 22.34 21.36 2.84
CA GLY A 94 23.65 21.34 2.22
C GLY A 94 23.61 21.29 0.70
N ASP A 95 24.79 21.36 0.08
CA ASP A 95 24.95 21.53 -1.38
C ASP A 95 24.62 20.28 -2.20
N TYR A 96 24.40 19.14 -1.54
CA TYR A 96 24.05 17.87 -2.19
C TYR A 96 22.61 17.84 -2.71
N CYS A 97 21.75 18.78 -2.33
CA CYS A 97 20.33 18.73 -2.66
C CYS A 97 20.05 18.70 -4.17
N LYS A 98 20.83 19.40 -4.99
CA LYS A 98 20.71 19.32 -6.46
C LYS A 98 20.99 17.91 -6.98
N SER A 99 22.06 17.28 -6.46
CA SER A 99 22.41 15.91 -6.84
C SER A 99 21.35 14.91 -6.39
N TRP A 100 20.88 15.03 -5.14
CA TRP A 100 19.82 14.18 -4.60
C TRP A 100 18.49 14.36 -5.33
N GLN A 101 18.13 15.60 -5.69
CA GLN A 101 16.95 15.87 -6.52
C GLN A 101 17.04 15.16 -7.87
N MET A 102 18.19 15.24 -8.56
CA MET A 102 18.40 14.51 -9.83
C MET A 102 18.32 12.99 -9.65
N GLN A 103 18.64 12.47 -8.46
CA GLN A 103 18.50 11.06 -8.10
C GLN A 103 17.09 10.69 -7.58
N GLY A 104 16.12 11.61 -7.64
CA GLY A 104 14.73 11.36 -7.26
C GLY A 104 14.44 11.52 -5.77
N PHE A 105 15.31 12.14 -4.98
CA PHE A 105 15.10 12.33 -3.53
C PHE A 105 13.77 13.03 -3.22
N CYS A 106 13.42 14.08 -3.97
CA CYS A 106 12.21 14.86 -3.73
C CYS A 106 10.92 14.04 -3.91
N THR A 107 10.93 13.03 -4.78
CA THR A 107 9.77 12.18 -5.07
C THR A 107 9.87 10.79 -4.43
N SER A 108 10.97 10.50 -3.74
CA SER A 108 11.23 9.18 -3.17
C SER A 108 10.23 8.84 -2.05
N CYS A 109 9.50 7.75 -2.26
CA CYS A 109 8.58 7.19 -1.27
C CYS A 109 9.27 6.44 -0.14
N PHE A 110 10.59 6.23 -0.25
CA PHE A 110 11.41 5.68 0.83
C PHE A 110 11.60 6.69 1.96
N TYR A 111 11.77 7.98 1.61
CA TYR A 111 11.96 9.04 2.60
C TYR A 111 10.64 9.73 2.94
N LYS A 112 10.33 9.78 4.24
CA LYS A 112 9.19 10.55 4.71
C LYS A 112 9.31 12.02 4.32
N CYS A 113 8.16 12.66 4.13
CA CYS A 113 8.04 14.05 3.77
C CYS A 113 8.79 14.95 4.75
N SER A 114 8.67 14.69 6.05
CA SER A 114 9.43 15.40 7.09
C SER A 114 10.94 15.34 6.89
N TYR A 115 11.48 14.20 6.43
CA TYR A 115 12.89 14.04 6.13
C TYR A 115 13.29 14.82 4.86
N ARG A 116 12.49 14.70 3.79
CA ARG A 116 12.76 15.43 2.54
C ARG A 116 12.70 16.94 2.73
N MET A 117 11.75 17.44 3.53
CA MET A 117 11.67 18.85 3.93
C MET A 117 12.84 19.27 4.81
N LYS A 118 13.24 18.45 5.78
CA LYS A 118 14.36 18.77 6.68
C LYS A 118 15.66 19.04 5.91
N TYR A 119 15.92 18.27 4.85
CA TYR A 119 17.19 18.33 4.15
C TYR A 119 17.19 19.19 2.90
N CYS A 120 16.13 19.16 2.09
CA CYS A 120 16.13 19.81 0.78
C CYS A 120 14.81 20.54 0.48
N ALA A 121 14.21 21.20 1.47
CA ALA A 121 12.93 21.88 1.29
C ALA A 121 12.94 22.89 0.13
N LYS A 122 14.03 23.66 -0.02
CA LYS A 122 14.12 24.69 -1.06
C LYS A 122 14.31 24.07 -2.43
N THR A 123 15.30 23.18 -2.59
CA THR A 123 15.57 22.49 -3.85
C THR A 123 14.37 21.65 -4.31
N CYS A 124 13.66 21.00 -3.38
CA CYS A 124 12.48 20.19 -3.70
C CYS A 124 11.18 21.00 -3.84
N GLY A 125 11.17 22.31 -3.59
CA GLY A 125 9.98 23.15 -3.74
C GLY A 125 8.93 22.96 -2.63
N PHE A 126 9.33 22.51 -1.43
CA PHE A 126 8.42 22.21 -0.32
C PHE A 126 8.14 23.39 0.62
N CYS A 127 8.35 24.61 0.13
CA CYS A 127 8.29 25.82 0.94
C CYS A 127 6.89 26.37 1.18
N THR A 128 5.86 25.71 0.66
CA THR A 128 4.46 26.05 0.89
C THR A 128 3.76 24.92 1.64
N PRO A 129 2.81 25.25 2.55
CA PRO A 129 2.02 24.23 3.23
C PRO A 129 1.39 23.25 2.25
N GLY A 130 1.59 21.95 2.50
CA GLY A 130 1.04 20.88 1.67
C GLY A 130 1.86 20.51 0.42
N ALA A 131 2.91 21.26 0.06
CA ALA A 131 3.75 20.96 -1.11
C ALA A 131 4.50 19.62 -1.03
N CYS A 132 4.64 19.06 0.16
CA CYS A 132 5.22 17.75 0.38
C CYS A 132 4.19 16.81 1.00
N GLN A 133 4.10 15.61 0.44
CA GLN A 133 3.16 14.55 0.86
C GLN A 133 3.93 13.24 1.02
N ASP A 134 3.58 12.45 2.03
CA ASP A 134 4.03 11.07 2.14
C ASP A 134 3.31 10.21 1.10
N CYS A 135 4.04 9.27 0.51
CA CYS A 135 3.42 8.27 -0.37
C CYS A 135 2.51 7.34 0.45
N GLY A 136 1.50 6.79 -0.23
CA GLY A 136 0.74 5.66 0.29
C GLY A 136 1.63 4.43 0.45
N SER A 137 1.18 3.49 1.27
CA SER A 137 1.90 2.25 1.58
C SER A 137 2.29 1.44 0.34
N GLU A 138 1.42 1.39 -0.67
CA GLU A 138 1.67 0.66 -1.92
C GLU A 138 2.81 1.28 -2.75
N GLN A 139 2.85 2.61 -2.87
CA GLN A 139 3.91 3.30 -3.61
C GLN A 139 5.25 3.25 -2.86
N SER A 140 5.21 3.34 -1.52
CA SER A 140 6.39 3.12 -0.68
C SER A 140 6.96 1.71 -0.85
N PHE A 141 6.11 0.69 -0.89
CA PHE A 141 6.51 -0.68 -1.15
C PHE A 141 7.20 -0.83 -2.51
N MET A 142 6.60 -0.29 -3.57
CA MET A 142 7.18 -0.34 -4.91
C MET A 142 8.54 0.35 -5.00
N SER A 143 8.73 1.48 -4.31
CA SER A 143 10.01 2.19 -4.32
C SER A 143 11.19 1.41 -3.72
N ILE A 144 10.92 0.41 -2.87
CA ILE A 144 11.95 -0.39 -2.19
C ILE A 144 12.33 -1.62 -3.02
N PHE A 145 11.35 -2.28 -3.62
CA PHE A 145 11.57 -3.58 -4.24
C PHE A 145 11.58 -3.55 -5.77
N ASN A 146 11.04 -2.50 -6.37
CA ASN A 146 10.84 -2.45 -7.80
C ASN A 146 11.93 -1.62 -8.50
N LYS A 147 13.17 -2.10 -8.49
CA LYS A 147 14.20 -1.59 -9.41
C LYS A 147 14.18 -2.26 -10.78
N ASN A 148 13.23 -3.18 -11.10
CA ASN A 148 13.21 -3.92 -12.37
C ASN A 148 11.83 -4.31 -12.93
N SER A 149 10.75 -3.59 -12.65
CA SER A 149 9.45 -3.85 -13.29
C SER A 149 8.70 -2.55 -13.54
N PRO A 150 8.54 -2.10 -14.78
CA PRO A 150 7.75 -0.91 -15.08
C PRO A 150 6.28 -1.26 -14.82
N ILE A 151 5.75 -0.86 -13.66
CA ILE A 151 4.31 -0.89 -13.47
C ILE A 151 3.77 0.30 -14.24
N LEU A 152 3.28 -0.02 -15.43
CA LEU A 152 2.33 0.77 -16.20
C LEU A 152 1.22 1.24 -15.24
N LEU A 153 1.24 2.53 -14.93
CA LEU A 153 0.03 3.23 -14.56
C LEU A 153 -0.45 3.90 -15.84
N ASN A 154 -1.66 3.50 -16.27
CA ASN A 154 -2.43 4.01 -17.41
C ASN A 154 -2.21 5.49 -17.70
#